data_AF-A0A392Q6I0-F1
#
_entry.id   AF-A0A392Q6I0-F1
#
_cell.length_a   1.000
_cell.length_b   1.000
_cell.length_c   1.000
_cell.angle_alpha   90.00
_cell.angle_beta   90.00
_cell.angle_gamma   90.00
#
_symmetry.space_group_name_H-M   'P 1'
#
loop_
_entity.id
_entity.type
_entity.pdbx_description
1 polymer ?
#
loop_
_entity_poly.entity_id
_entity_poly.type
_entity_poly.pdbx_seq_one_letter_code
_entity_poly.pdbx_strand_id
1 'polypeptide(L)'
;MFCGIVSRAATLNVLSTGVAGNYDGALQVMSAEFQVASPSIPTLEHYFVRYCKLLPNRIWVVADVPLDNFSPSSNSSISRTKRRASGCLIQELPHDYSNVTWIEH
;
A
#
# COMPACT_ATOMS: atom_id res chain seq x y z
N MET A 1 0.76 3.26 16.41
CA MET A 1 1.88 3.35 15.44
C MET A 1 2.07 1.96 14.84
N PHE A 2 1.79 1.76 13.55
CA PHE A 2 2.09 0.51 12.81
C PHE A 2 3.61 0.42 12.54
N CYS A 3 4.38 0.51 13.62
CA CYS A 3 5.81 0.82 13.62
C CYS A 3 6.65 -0.25 12.92
N GLY A 4 7.49 0.16 11.98
CA GLY A 4 8.70 -0.56 11.59
C GLY A 4 8.63 -1.38 10.30
N ILE A 5 7.45 -1.62 9.72
CA ILE A 5 7.37 -2.46 8.51
C ILE A 5 7.80 -1.66 7.27
N VAL A 6 7.45 -0.39 7.14
CA VAL A 6 7.81 0.44 5.97
C VAL A 6 8.99 1.34 6.30
N SER A 7 10.12 1.16 5.60
CA SER A 7 11.31 2.03 5.74
C SER A 7 11.24 3.27 4.84
N ARG A 8 10.77 3.08 3.61
CA ARG A 8 10.63 4.15 2.60
C ARG A 8 9.36 3.90 1.80
N ALA A 9 8.69 4.96 1.38
CA ALA A 9 7.60 4.89 0.43
C ALA A 9 7.55 6.17 -0.41
N ALA A 10 7.20 6.03 -1.68
CA ALA A 10 7.08 7.15 -2.61
C ALA A 10 5.86 6.96 -3.53
N THR A 11 5.20 8.07 -3.83
CA THR A 11 4.21 8.13 -4.92
C THR A 11 4.96 8.39 -6.23
N LEU A 12 4.92 7.42 -7.14
CA LEU A 12 5.60 7.49 -8.43
C LEU A 12 4.73 8.17 -9.49
N ASN A 13 3.42 7.92 -9.43
CA ASN A 13 2.46 8.54 -10.34
C ASN A 13 1.06 8.61 -9.72
N VAL A 14 0.28 9.61 -10.09
CA VAL A 14 -1.13 9.76 -9.72
C VAL A 14 -1.98 9.51 -10.95
N LEU A 15 -2.68 8.38 -10.99
CA LEU A 15 -3.54 7.98 -12.11
C LEU A 15 -4.95 8.60 -11.98
N SER A 16 -5.42 8.76 -10.75
CA SER A 16 -6.67 9.43 -10.40
C SER A 16 -6.51 10.09 -9.03
N THR A 17 -6.94 11.35 -8.91
CA THR A 17 -7.01 12.04 -7.62
C THR A 17 -8.24 11.66 -6.79
N GLY A 18 -9.21 10.94 -7.38
CA GLY A 18 -10.51 10.67 -6.78
C GLY A 18 -11.50 11.84 -6.97
N VAL A 19 -12.59 11.81 -6.20
CA VAL A 19 -13.62 12.85 -6.19
C VAL A 19 -13.06 14.14 -5.57
N ALA A 20 -13.42 15.30 -6.14
CA ALA A 20 -12.96 16.60 -5.65
C ALA A 20 -13.21 16.77 -4.14
N GLY A 21 -12.14 17.09 -3.41
CA GLY A 21 -12.18 17.34 -1.96
C GLY A 21 -11.97 16.10 -1.08
N ASN A 22 -11.81 14.89 -1.64
CA ASN A 22 -11.43 13.70 -0.87
C ASN A 22 -10.69 12.66 -1.75
N TYR A 23 -10.40 11.48 -1.19
CA TYR A 23 -9.67 10.40 -1.87
C TYR A 23 -10.57 9.27 -2.41
N ASP A 24 -11.90 9.46 -2.47
CA ASP A 24 -12.79 8.40 -2.96
C ASP A 24 -12.56 8.18 -4.46
N GLY A 25 -12.11 6.98 -4.83
CA GLY A 25 -11.71 6.66 -6.19
C GLY A 25 -10.29 7.10 -6.56
N ALA A 26 -9.48 7.54 -5.58
CA ALA A 26 -8.08 7.89 -5.84
C ALA A 26 -7.27 6.63 -6.19
N LEU A 27 -6.38 6.76 -7.18
CA LEU A 27 -5.57 5.66 -7.72
C LEU A 27 -4.14 6.15 -7.96
N GLN A 28 -3.16 5.51 -7.33
CA GLN A 28 -1.76 5.93 -7.35
C GLN A 28 -0.82 4.75 -7.60
N VAL A 29 0.25 4.99 -8.34
CA VAL A 29 1.37 4.05 -8.45
C VAL A 29 2.38 4.41 -7.36
N MET A 30 2.74 3.44 -6.55
CA MET A 30 3.59 3.60 -5.37
C MET A 30 4.81 2.68 -5.44
N SER A 31 5.92 3.11 -4.85
CA SER A 31 6.96 2.20 -4.37
C SER A 31 7.02 2.22 -2.84
N ALA A 32 7.35 1.09 -2.23
CA ALA A 32 7.70 1.04 -0.82
C ALA A 32 8.73 -0.04 -0.52
N GLU A 33 9.60 0.26 0.42
CA GLU A 33 10.57 -0.67 0.99
C GLU A 33 10.10 -1.14 2.34
N PHE A 34 10.02 -2.46 2.48
CA PHE A 34 9.55 -3.09 3.70
C PHE A 34 10.72 -3.71 4.45
N GLN A 35 10.89 -3.35 5.72
CA GLN A 35 11.83 -4.02 6.60
C GLN A 35 11.22 -5.34 7.07
N VAL A 36 11.95 -6.42 6.89
CA VAL A 36 11.67 -7.69 7.55
C VAL A 36 12.51 -7.75 8.81
N ALA A 37 11.97 -8.30 9.89
CA ALA A 37 12.70 -8.53 11.15
C ALA A 37 13.74 -9.65 11.02
N SER A 38 14.60 -9.59 10.00
CA SER A 38 15.71 -10.51 9.77
C SER A 38 16.90 -9.72 9.21
N PRO A 39 18.05 -9.68 9.93
CA PRO A 39 19.24 -8.95 9.49
C PRO A 39 19.88 -9.53 8.23
N SER A 40 19.48 -10.72 7.79
CA SER A 40 20.04 -11.41 6.63
C SER A 40 19.21 -11.25 5.35
N ILE A 41 18.05 -10.58 5.42
CA ILE A 41 17.17 -10.36 4.26
C ILE A 41 17.37 -8.91 3.79
N PRO A 42 17.87 -8.68 2.56
CA PRO A 42 17.96 -7.33 2.02
C PRO A 42 16.57 -6.70 1.89
N THR A 43 16.46 -5.42 2.21
CA THR A 43 15.23 -4.63 2.01
C THR A 43 14.95 -4.56 0.51
N LEU A 44 13.80 -5.06 0.07
CA LEU A 44 13.39 -5.03 -1.32
C LEU A 44 12.40 -3.87 -1.54
N GLU A 45 12.58 -3.16 -2.66
CA GLU A 45 11.60 -2.18 -3.11
C GLU A 45 10.47 -2.89 -3.87
N HIS A 46 9.24 -2.66 -3.42
CA HIS A 46 8.03 -3.22 -4.03
C HIS A 46 7.22 -2.12 -4.71
N TYR A 47 6.70 -2.45 -5.90
CA TYR A 47 5.85 -1.57 -6.68
C TYR A 47 4.40 -2.08 -6.64
N PHE A 48 3.46 -1.19 -6.40
CA PHE A 48 2.04 -1.53 -6.32
C PHE A 48 1.16 -0.35 -6.73
N VAL A 49 -0.08 -0.66 -7.05
CA VAL A 49 -1.13 0.34 -7.23
C VAL A 49 -1.93 0.43 -5.94
N ARG A 50 -2.06 1.64 -5.41
CA ARG A 50 -2.91 1.96 -4.27
C ARG A 50 -4.23 2.55 -4.75
N TYR A 51 -5.33 1.94 -4.32
CA TYR A 51 -6.68 2.43 -4.55
C TYR A 51 -7.37 2.79 -3.23
N CYS A 52 -8.02 3.95 -3.20
CA CYS A 52 -8.78 4.42 -2.06
C CYS A 52 -10.28 4.44 -2.40
N LYS A 53 -11.11 3.93 -1.48
CA LYS A 53 -12.56 3.96 -1.61
C LYS A 53 -13.23 4.32 -0.29
N LEU A 54 -14.21 5.20 -0.33
CA LEU A 54 -15.11 5.44 0.79
C LEU A 54 -16.35 4.54 0.64
N LEU A 55 -16.60 3.70 1.64
CA LEU A 55 -17.80 2.86 1.71
C LEU A 55 -18.96 3.62 2.38
N PRO A 56 -20.24 3.22 2.14
CA PRO A 56 -21.42 3.90 2.67
C PRO A 56 -21.46 4.08 4.20
N ASN A 57 -20.74 3.26 4.96
CA ASN A 57 -20.65 3.28 6.42
C ASN A 57 -19.46 4.09 6.96
N ARG A 58 -18.92 5.04 6.17
CA ARG A 58 -17.75 5.86 6.53
C ARG A 58 -16.48 5.06 6.82
N ILE A 59 -16.36 3.90 6.19
CA ILE A 59 -15.13 3.11 6.23
C ILE A 59 -14.34 3.42 4.97
N TRP A 60 -13.11 3.88 5.15
CA TRP A 60 -12.13 3.97 4.07
C TRP A 60 -11.47 2.62 3.86
N VAL A 61 -11.41 2.20 2.60
CA VAL A 61 -10.62 1.06 2.16
C VAL A 61 -9.42 1.62 1.40
N VAL A 62 -8.23 1.23 1.83
CA VAL A 62 -6.99 1.43 1.09
C VAL A 62 -6.49 0.06 0.66
N ALA A 63 -6.49 -0.21 -0.64
CA ALA A 63 -6.06 -1.50 -1.19
C ALA A 63 -4.79 -1.31 -2.02
N ASP A 64 -3.76 -2.08 -1.70
CA ASP A 64 -2.47 -2.13 -2.37
C ASP A 64 -2.40 -3.42 -3.19
N VAL A 65 -2.32 -3.29 -4.51
CA VAL A 65 -2.24 -4.42 -5.44
C VAL A 65 -0.85 -4.45 -6.08
N PRO A 66 -0.08 -5.53 -5.90
CA PRO A 66 1.28 -5.65 -6.44
C PRO A 66 1.28 -5.52 -7.97
N LEU A 67 2.30 -4.84 -8.49
CA LEU A 67 2.57 -4.82 -9.92
C LEU A 67 3.56 -5.95 -10.24
N ASP A 68 3.03 -7.15 -10.50
CA ASP A 68 3.79 -8.39 -10.76
C ASP A 68 4.83 -8.27 -11.89
N ASN A 69 4.74 -7.24 -12.76
CA ASN A 69 5.51 -7.09 -13.99
C ASN A 69 6.31 -5.78 -14.08
N PHE A 70 6.25 -4.89 -13.09
CA PHE A 70 7.06 -3.65 -13.11
C PHE A 70 8.39 -3.89 -12.39
N SER A 71 9.33 -4.53 -13.08
CA SER A 71 10.75 -4.39 -12.76
C SER A 71 11.44 -3.78 -13.98
N PRO A 72 12.01 -2.57 -13.89
CA PRO A 72 12.79 -2.00 -14.98
C PRO A 72 14.08 -2.79 -15.29
N SER A 73 14.46 -3.74 -14.42
CA SER A 73 15.62 -4.61 -14.58
C SER A 73 15.19 -6.06 -14.81
N SER A 74 14.78 -6.36 -16.03
CA SER A 74 14.61 -7.73 -16.52
C SER A 74 15.98 -8.42 -16.60
N ASN A 75 16.53 -8.99 -15.51
CA ASN A 75 17.70 -9.89 -15.59
C ASN A 75 18.07 -10.66 -14.29
N SER A 76 17.20 -10.80 -13.29
CA SER A 76 17.51 -11.70 -12.16
C SER A 76 16.35 -12.62 -11.80
N SER A 77 16.54 -13.90 -12.08
CA SER A 77 15.74 -15.04 -11.62
C SER A 77 15.87 -15.30 -10.11
N ILE A 78 15.93 -14.24 -9.31
CA ILE A 78 15.94 -14.32 -7.85
C ILE A 78 14.47 -14.29 -7.42
N SER A 79 13.96 -15.46 -7.05
CA SER A 79 12.70 -15.74 -6.36
C SER A 79 11.74 -14.54 -6.27
N ARG A 80 10.80 -14.46 -7.22
CA ARG A 80 9.65 -13.54 -7.13
C ARG A 80 8.80 -13.95 -5.92
N THR A 81 9.18 -13.51 -4.73
CA THR A 81 8.27 -13.38 -3.60
C THR A 81 7.23 -12.35 -4.01
N LYS A 82 6.20 -12.83 -4.71
CA LYS A 82 5.05 -12.02 -5.10
C LYS A 82 4.35 -11.62 -3.83
N ARG A 83 4.60 -10.40 -3.35
CA ARG A 83 3.78 -9.76 -2.33
C ARG A 83 2.34 -9.87 -2.81
N ARG A 84 1.45 -10.37 -1.96
CA ARG A 84 0.02 -10.46 -2.30
C ARG A 84 -0.63 -9.10 -2.09
N ALA A 85 -1.89 -8.96 -2.51
CA ALA A 85 -2.64 -7.76 -2.21
C ALA A 85 -2.64 -7.50 -0.69
N SER A 86 -2.46 -6.25 -0.29
CA SER A 86 -2.43 -5.80 1.10
C SER A 86 -3.27 -4.54 1.25
N GLY A 87 -3.39 -4.00 2.46
CA GLY A 87 -4.04 -2.70 2.65
C GLY A 87 -4.59 -2.51 4.04
N CYS A 88 -5.49 -1.53 4.19
CA CYS A 88 -6.19 -1.31 5.45
C CYS A 88 -7.62 -0.83 5.29
N LEU A 89 -8.37 -1.06 6.36
CA LEU A 89 -9.67 -0.47 6.63
C LEU A 89 -9.47 0.62 7.68
N ILE A 90 -9.97 1.82 7.43
CA ILE A 90 -9.95 2.94 8.38
C ILE A 90 -11.40 3.31 8.66
N GLN A 91 -11.86 3.00 9.86
CA GLN A 91 -13.20 3.33 10.32
C GLN A 91 -13.12 4.55 11.24
N GLU A 92 -13.88 5.59 10.90
CA GLU A 92 -14.09 6.75 11.77
C GLU A 92 -14.83 6.33 13.04
N LEU A 93 -14.32 6.74 14.21
CA LEU A 93 -14.96 6.56 15.50
C LEU A 93 -15.29 7.94 16.13
N PRO A 94 -16.22 8.01 17.09
CA PRO A 94 -16.49 9.25 17.82
C PRO A 94 -15.23 9.80 18.51
N HIS A 95 -15.19 11.11 18.74
CA HIS A 95 -14.09 11.85 19.39
C HIS A 95 -12.76 11.81 18.61
N ASP A 96 -12.83 11.91 17.28
CA ASP A 96 -11.67 11.98 16.38
C ASP A 96 -10.74 10.75 16.46
N TYR A 97 -11.25 9.64 16.98
CA TYR A 97 -10.55 8.36 16.94
C TYR A 97 -10.78 7.64 15.61
N SER A 98 -9.91 6.70 15.29
CA SER A 98 -10.09 5.80 14.16
C SER A 98 -9.68 4.39 14.54
N ASN A 99 -10.49 3.42 14.13
CA ASN A 99 -10.08 2.02 14.14
C ASN A 99 -9.42 1.69 12.80
N VAL A 100 -8.15 1.28 12.84
CA VAL A 100 -7.38 0.93 11.64
C VAL A 100 -7.06 -0.57 11.68
N THR A 101 -7.60 -1.30 10.72
CA THR A 101 -7.33 -2.73 10.53
C THR A 101 -6.43 -2.92 9.32
N TRP A 102 -5.18 -3.37 9.53
CA TRP A 102 -4.26 -3.70 8.45
C TRP A 102 -4.42 -5.17 8.05
N ILE A 103 -4.36 -5.43 6.76
CA ILE A 103 -4.44 -6.77 6.18
C ILE A 103 -3.19 -6.97 5.32
N GLU A 104 -2.40 -7.98 5.69
CA GLU A 104 -1.23 -8.48 4.95
C GLU A 104 -1.42 -9.99 4.74
N HIS A 105 -1.02 -10.48 3.58
CA HIS A 105 -1.25 -11.86 3.12
C HIS A 105 0.00 -12.72 3.05
#